data_AF-A0A699JPI4-F1
#
_entry.id   AF-A0A699JPI4-F1
#
_cell.length_a   1.000
_cell.length_b   1.000
_cell.length_c   1.000
_cell.angle_alpha   90.00
_cell.angle_beta   90.00
_cell.angle_gamma   90.00
#
_symmetry.space_group_name_H-M   'P 1'
#
loop_
_entity.id
_entity.type
_entity.pdbx_description
1 polymer ?
#
loop_
_entity_poly.entity_id
_entity_poly.type
_entity_poly.pdbx_seq_one_letter_code
_entity_poly.pdbx_strand_id
1 'polypeptide(L)'
;MLAVVYAFEKFRSYLIMNKSIVYTDHSTLKYLFAAENLAADHLSRLENPHQNVLDPKEINEMFPLETLNMVSFRGNSSTPWFADFANYHAGNFVVKGMSSQQKKKFFKDVKHYFWDDPFLFKIYADQVIRRCVHGQKAIDILKACHNGPTMGHHGPNYTAKKVFDSRFYWHTIYRDAHDLVKSCDACQCQG
;
A
#
# COMPACT_ATOMS: atom_id res chain seq x y z
N MET A 1 -1.68 -30.11 -0.51
CA MET A 1 -0.97 -29.53 0.65
C MET A 1 -0.29 -28.20 0.33
N LEU A 2 0.56 -28.11 -0.70
CA LEU A 2 1.15 -26.86 -1.21
C LEU A 2 0.11 -25.76 -1.50
N ALA A 3 -1.04 -26.10 -2.08
CA ALA A 3 -2.09 -25.14 -2.42
C ALA A 3 -2.70 -24.42 -1.19
N VAL A 4 -2.82 -25.11 -0.05
CA VAL A 4 -3.38 -24.53 1.17
C VAL A 4 -2.35 -23.61 1.81
N VAL A 5 -1.11 -24.06 1.95
CA VAL A 5 0.00 -23.23 2.46
C VAL A 5 0.20 -21.98 1.58
N TYR A 6 0.19 -22.15 0.26
CA TYR A 6 0.27 -21.06 -0.71
C TYR A 6 -0.90 -20.08 -0.55
N ALA A 7 -2.14 -20.57 -0.38
CA ALA A 7 -3.29 -19.70 -0.12
C ALA A 7 -3.13 -18.94 1.20
N PHE A 8 -2.68 -19.58 2.28
CA PHE A 8 -2.47 -18.91 3.57
C PHE A 8 -1.34 -17.89 3.53
N GLU A 9 -0.23 -18.16 2.82
CA GLU A 9 0.84 -17.19 2.62
C GLU A 9 0.38 -16.02 1.74
N LYS A 10 -0.31 -16.32 0.63
CA LYS A 10 -0.85 -15.32 -0.30
C LYS A 10 -1.90 -14.43 0.34
N PHE A 11 -2.74 -14.98 1.21
CA PHE A 11 -3.82 -14.27 1.86
C PHE A 11 -3.50 -13.87 3.31
N ARG A 12 -2.25 -14.04 3.76
CA ARG A 12 -1.85 -13.82 5.16
C ARG A 12 -2.22 -12.43 5.66
N SER A 13 -1.95 -11.39 4.87
CA SER A 13 -2.30 -9.99 5.19
C SER A 13 -3.81 -9.74 5.32
N TYR A 14 -4.63 -10.59 4.72
CA TYR A 14 -6.10 -10.46 4.71
C TYR A 14 -6.77 -11.26 5.83
N LEU A 15 -6.13 -12.29 6.36
CA LEU A 15 -6.66 -13.16 7.42
C LEU A 15 -6.35 -12.66 8.85
N ILE A 16 -5.31 -11.83 9.02
CA ILE A 16 -4.81 -11.37 10.33
C ILE A 16 -5.83 -10.53 11.13
N MET A 17 -6.79 -9.87 10.47
CA MET A 17 -7.73 -8.95 11.14
C MET A 17 -9.16 -9.47 11.34
N ASN A 18 -9.48 -10.69 10.91
CA ASN A 18 -10.84 -11.25 11.03
C ASN A 18 -10.82 -12.72 11.44
N LYS A 19 -11.71 -13.11 12.37
CA LYS A 19 -11.96 -14.52 12.70
C LYS A 19 -12.49 -15.22 11.45
N SER A 20 -11.63 -16.01 10.81
CA SER A 20 -11.93 -16.80 9.61
C SER A 20 -12.02 -18.27 10.00
N ILE A 21 -13.12 -18.93 9.62
CA ILE A 21 -13.31 -20.38 9.84
C ILE A 21 -12.95 -21.07 8.53
N VAL A 22 -11.87 -21.84 8.53
CA VAL A 22 -11.41 -22.59 7.35
C VAL A 22 -11.74 -24.06 7.56
N TYR A 23 -12.60 -24.61 6.70
CA TYR A 23 -12.93 -26.04 6.71
C TYR A 23 -11.82 -26.80 5.96
N THR A 24 -11.06 -27.61 6.68
CA THR A 24 -9.97 -28.44 6.14
C THR A 24 -10.08 -29.86 6.67
N ASP A 25 -9.49 -30.82 5.97
CA ASP A 25 -9.42 -32.19 6.46
C ASP A 25 -8.49 -32.34 7.68
N HIS A 26 -8.71 -33.39 8.46
CA HIS A 26 -8.00 -33.65 9.72
C HIS A 26 -6.47 -33.78 9.53
N SER A 27 -6.02 -34.19 8.35
CA SER A 27 -4.60 -34.32 7.98
C SER A 27 -3.91 -32.96 7.77
N THR A 28 -4.58 -32.01 7.13
CA THR A 28 -4.03 -30.68 6.82
C THR A 28 -3.86 -29.84 8.09
N LEU A 29 -4.80 -29.98 9.03
CA LEU A 29 -4.75 -29.35 10.35
C LEU A 29 -3.51 -29.75 11.17
N LYS A 30 -3.16 -31.05 11.16
CA LYS A 30 -2.02 -31.58 11.93
C LYS A 30 -0.67 -30.98 11.48
N TYR A 31 -0.55 -30.66 10.19
CA TYR A 31 0.69 -30.07 9.65
C TYR A 31 0.81 -28.58 9.94
N LEU A 32 -0.29 -27.83 9.84
CA LEU A 32 -0.30 -26.38 10.14
C LEU A 32 0.12 -26.11 11.59
N PHE A 33 -0.41 -26.89 12.54
CA PHE A 33 -0.04 -26.77 13.95
C PHE A 33 1.38 -27.25 14.27
N ALA A 34 1.93 -28.20 13.51
CA ALA A 34 3.32 -28.63 13.67
C ALA A 34 4.31 -27.52 13.23
N ALA A 35 3.97 -26.75 12.20
CA ALA A 35 4.81 -25.67 11.68
C ALA A 35 4.82 -24.41 12.58
N GLU A 36 3.69 -24.06 13.21
CA GLU A 36 3.62 -22.91 14.13
C GLU A 36 4.42 -23.12 15.43
N ASN A 37 4.44 -24.34 15.98
CA ASN A 37 5.18 -24.64 17.20
C ASN A 37 6.71 -24.55 17.01
N LEU A 38 7.21 -24.70 15.77
CA LEU A 38 8.62 -24.50 15.45
C LEU A 38 9.01 -23.01 15.38
N ALA A 39 8.05 -22.14 15.04
CA ALA A 39 8.26 -20.69 14.90
C ALA A 39 8.08 -19.94 16.23
N ALA A 40 7.26 -20.46 17.14
CA ALA A 40 6.99 -19.85 18.45
C ALA A 40 8.19 -19.90 19.42
N ASP A 41 9.08 -20.87 19.26
CA ASP A 41 10.24 -21.07 20.16
C ASP A 41 11.37 -20.04 19.95
N HIS A 42 11.26 -19.19 18.91
CA HIS A 42 12.30 -18.24 18.52
C HIS A 42 12.00 -16.75 18.81
N LEU A 43 10.82 -16.39 19.33
CA LEU A 43 10.37 -14.98 19.40
C LEU A 43 10.20 -14.37 20.80
N SER A 44 10.57 -15.04 21.89
CA SER A 44 10.31 -14.53 23.25
C SER A 44 11.36 -13.56 23.84
N ARG A 45 12.16 -12.81 23.05
CA ARG A 45 13.31 -12.04 23.59
C ARG A 45 13.51 -10.60 23.12
N LEU A 46 12.48 -9.81 22.85
CA LEU A 46 12.65 -8.36 22.73
C LEU A 46 11.56 -7.57 23.46
N GLU A 47 11.99 -6.76 24.42
CA GLU A 47 11.17 -5.86 25.23
C GLU A 47 11.67 -4.41 25.08
N ASN A 48 10.70 -3.48 24.96
CA ASN A 48 10.64 -2.09 25.46
C ASN A 48 11.15 -0.89 24.58
N PRO A 49 10.83 0.40 24.95
CA PRO A 49 9.78 1.24 24.34
C PRO A 49 10.31 2.61 23.84
N HIS A 50 9.47 3.48 23.27
CA HIS A 50 9.40 4.93 23.60
C HIS A 50 8.34 5.67 22.75
N GLN A 51 7.49 6.42 23.45
CA GLN A 51 6.58 7.44 22.92
C GLN A 51 7.35 8.68 22.49
N ASN A 52 6.87 9.41 21.48
CA ASN A 52 6.94 10.86 21.45
C ASN A 52 5.74 11.47 20.71
N VAL A 53 5.05 12.32 21.46
CA VAL A 53 4.01 13.28 21.04
C VAL A 53 4.68 14.42 20.30
N LEU A 54 4.17 14.86 19.15
CA LEU A 54 4.15 16.27 18.73
C LEU A 54 3.19 16.43 17.52
N ASP A 55 2.33 17.44 17.60
CA ASP A 55 1.53 17.99 16.50
C ASP A 55 2.11 19.37 16.16
N PRO A 56 2.16 19.78 14.87
CA PRO A 56 1.32 20.91 14.51
C PRO A 56 0.73 20.88 13.09
N LYS A 57 -0.58 21.10 13.07
CA LYS A 57 -1.45 21.82 12.12
C LYS A 57 -0.82 22.60 10.95
N GLU A 58 -1.09 22.08 9.74
CA GLU A 58 -1.57 22.67 8.46
C GLU A 58 -1.11 24.05 7.95
N ILE A 59 -0.70 24.09 6.65
CA ILE A 59 -1.28 24.91 5.55
C ILE A 59 -1.08 24.11 4.24
N ASN A 60 -2.07 23.36 3.74
CA ASN A 60 -3.07 23.70 2.71
C ASN A 60 -2.54 24.31 1.39
N GLU A 61 -2.05 23.46 0.49
CA GLU A 61 -2.28 23.57 -0.96
C GLU A 61 -2.45 22.16 -1.55
N MET A 62 -3.61 21.56 -1.31
CA MET A 62 -3.90 20.19 -1.70
C MET A 62 -4.78 20.17 -2.95
N PHE A 63 -4.25 19.62 -4.05
CA PHE A 63 -4.96 19.42 -5.32
C PHE A 63 -6.32 18.70 -5.12
N PRO A 64 -7.34 18.89 -5.97
CA PRO A 64 -8.76 18.63 -5.66
C PRO A 64 -9.20 17.16 -5.62
N LEU A 65 -8.33 16.21 -5.26
CA LEU A 65 -8.67 14.78 -5.16
C LEU A 65 -8.42 14.14 -3.80
N GLU A 66 -7.83 14.87 -2.83
CA GLU A 66 -7.51 14.31 -1.51
C GLU A 66 -8.65 14.38 -0.48
N THR A 67 -9.75 15.08 -0.77
CA THR A 67 -10.83 15.27 0.19
C THR A 67 -12.00 14.34 -0.10
N LEU A 68 -11.98 13.12 0.47
CA LEU A 68 -13.10 12.46 1.18
C LEU A 68 -12.99 10.92 1.21
N ASN A 69 -12.62 10.43 2.39
CA ASN A 69 -12.89 9.12 2.99
C ASN A 69 -12.27 7.86 2.35
N MET A 70 -11.12 7.44 2.88
CA MET A 70 -11.08 6.28 3.79
C MET A 70 -9.87 6.40 4.72
N VAL A 71 -10.13 6.29 6.03
CA VAL A 71 -9.12 6.34 7.10
C VAL A 71 -8.21 5.12 6.95
N SER A 72 -6.99 5.33 6.46
CA SER A 72 -5.85 4.51 6.87
C SER A 72 -4.84 5.42 7.53
N PHE A 73 -4.72 5.15 8.83
CA PHE A 73 -3.86 5.69 9.85
C PHE A 73 -2.44 6.05 9.36
N ARG A 74 -1.92 7.15 9.94
CA ARG A 74 -0.48 7.41 10.12
C ARG A 74 0.25 6.11 10.45
N GLY A 75 1.28 5.76 9.66
CA GLY A 75 2.34 4.82 10.02
C GLY A 75 1.91 3.36 10.25
N ASN A 76 2.42 2.44 9.44
CA ASN A 76 2.43 0.98 9.65
C ASN A 76 1.19 0.15 9.23
N SER A 77 0.37 0.57 8.27
CA SER A 77 -0.53 -0.40 7.62
C SER A 77 0.23 -1.25 6.59
N SER A 78 0.54 -2.50 6.96
CA SER A 78 1.02 -3.55 6.04
C SER A 78 0.06 -3.73 4.84
N THR A 79 -1.21 -3.40 5.03
CA THR A 79 -2.26 -3.49 4.01
C THR A 79 -2.12 -2.39 2.95
N PRO A 80 -2.02 -2.75 1.65
CA PRO A 80 -2.02 -1.79 0.56
C PRO A 80 -3.27 -0.92 0.53
N TRP A 81 -3.11 0.38 0.21
CA TRP A 81 -4.24 1.32 0.10
C TRP A 81 -5.33 0.89 -0.92
N PHE A 82 -4.96 0.01 -1.86
CA PHE A 82 -5.82 -0.52 -2.91
C PHE A 82 -6.31 -1.96 -2.64
N ALA A 83 -6.13 -2.49 -1.43
CA ALA A 83 -6.47 -3.87 -1.09
C ALA A 83 -7.93 -4.22 -1.44
N ASP A 84 -8.87 -3.31 -1.22
CA ASP A 84 -10.29 -3.55 -1.53
C ASP A 84 -10.58 -3.62 -3.03
N PHE A 85 -9.84 -2.86 -3.85
CA PHE A 85 -9.95 -2.95 -5.32
C PHE A 85 -9.39 -4.27 -5.83
N ALA A 86 -8.23 -4.69 -5.29
CA ALA A 86 -7.65 -5.99 -5.60
C ALA A 86 -8.58 -7.14 -5.20
N ASN A 87 -9.14 -7.10 -3.99
CA ASN A 87 -10.06 -8.12 -3.49
C ASN A 87 -11.36 -8.21 -4.32
N TYR A 88 -11.91 -7.06 -4.73
CA TYR A 88 -13.08 -7.03 -5.58
C TYR A 88 -12.81 -7.65 -6.95
N HIS A 89 -11.70 -7.30 -7.61
CA HIS A 89 -11.36 -7.88 -8.91
C HIS A 89 -10.92 -9.35 -8.83
N ALA A 90 -10.27 -9.76 -7.75
CA ALA A 90 -9.81 -11.14 -7.57
C ALA A 90 -10.94 -12.12 -7.20
N GLY A 91 -11.98 -11.66 -6.51
CA GLY A 91 -13.00 -12.56 -5.97
C GLY A 91 -14.38 -11.94 -5.68
N ASN A 92 -14.68 -10.77 -6.24
CA ASN A 92 -15.94 -10.03 -6.02
C ASN A 92 -16.21 -9.69 -4.54
N PHE A 93 -15.17 -9.63 -3.72
CA PHE A 93 -15.30 -9.25 -2.31
C PHE A 93 -15.59 -7.75 -2.18
N VAL A 94 -16.66 -7.41 -1.48
CA VAL A 94 -17.04 -6.02 -1.19
C VAL A 94 -16.94 -5.79 0.31
N VAL A 95 -16.29 -4.70 0.72
CA VAL A 95 -16.18 -4.32 2.13
C VAL A 95 -17.58 -4.17 2.72
N LYS A 96 -17.83 -4.83 3.84
CA LYS A 96 -19.09 -4.72 4.58
C LYS A 96 -19.15 -3.38 5.33
N GLY A 97 -20.36 -2.88 5.58
CA GLY A 97 -20.55 -1.66 6.37
C GLY A 97 -20.29 -0.35 5.64
N MET A 98 -20.09 -0.35 4.32
CA MET A 98 -20.04 0.90 3.55
C MET A 98 -21.40 1.61 3.59
N SER A 99 -21.39 2.94 3.74
CA SER A 99 -22.57 3.76 3.45
C SER A 99 -22.93 3.71 1.96
N SER A 100 -24.18 4.06 1.61
CA SER A 100 -24.63 4.10 0.22
C SER A 100 -23.78 5.01 -0.67
N GLN A 101 -23.29 6.13 -0.12
CA GLN A 101 -22.41 7.07 -0.82
C GLN A 101 -21.03 6.46 -1.07
N GLN A 102 -20.42 5.82 -0.07
CA GLN A 102 -19.12 5.15 -0.21
C GLN A 102 -19.19 4.01 -1.21
N LYS A 103 -20.25 3.19 -1.16
CA LYS A 103 -20.46 2.07 -2.09
C LYS A 103 -20.61 2.57 -3.53
N LYS A 104 -21.38 3.64 -3.75
CA LYS A 104 -21.50 4.27 -5.08
C LYS A 104 -20.16 4.78 -5.60
N LYS A 105 -19.34 5.40 -4.74
CA LYS A 105 -18.00 5.87 -5.09
C LYS A 105 -17.07 4.70 -5.42
N PHE A 106 -17.06 3.64 -4.59
CA PHE A 106 -16.27 2.44 -4.82
C PHE A 106 -16.51 1.85 -6.21
N PHE A 107 -17.78 1.63 -6.57
CA PHE A 107 -18.12 1.08 -7.89
C PHE A 107 -17.87 2.04 -9.06
N LYS A 108 -17.79 3.34 -8.81
CA LYS A 108 -17.36 4.32 -9.81
C LYS A 108 -15.86 4.21 -10.04
N ASP A 109 -15.08 4.13 -8.96
CA ASP A 109 -13.63 4.19 -9.01
C ASP A 109 -13.03 2.87 -9.51
N VAL A 110 -13.52 1.73 -9.00
CA VAL A 110 -12.99 0.38 -9.26
C VAL A 110 -13.00 -0.02 -10.75
N LYS A 111 -13.89 0.60 -11.54
CA LYS A 111 -13.98 0.39 -13.01
C LYS A 111 -12.72 0.81 -13.76
N HIS A 112 -11.93 1.70 -13.18
CA HIS A 112 -10.68 2.18 -13.78
C HIS A 112 -9.49 1.33 -13.39
N TYR A 113 -9.72 0.23 -12.68
CA TYR A 113 -8.68 -0.67 -12.22
C TYR A 113 -8.92 -2.06 -12.79
N PHE A 114 -7.84 -2.84 -12.93
CA PHE A 114 -7.91 -4.27 -13.18
C PHE A 114 -6.82 -4.98 -12.40
N TRP A 115 -7.09 -6.24 -12.08
CA TRP A 115 -6.19 -7.12 -11.34
C TRP A 115 -5.49 -8.07 -12.30
N ASP A 116 -4.17 -8.11 -12.21
CA ASP A 116 -3.31 -9.09 -12.88
C ASP A 116 -2.28 -9.56 -11.85
N ASP A 117 -2.59 -10.70 -11.24
CA ASP A 117 -1.98 -11.21 -10.01
C ASP A 117 -0.44 -11.18 -10.05
N PRO A 118 0.25 -10.64 -9.02
CA PRO A 118 -0.24 -10.05 -7.77
C PRO A 118 -0.40 -8.52 -7.81
N PHE A 119 -0.58 -7.92 -9.00
CA PHE A 119 -0.55 -6.48 -9.19
C PHE A 119 -1.92 -5.92 -9.54
N LEU A 120 -2.21 -4.75 -8.97
CA LEU A 120 -3.32 -3.92 -9.42
C LEU A 120 -2.79 -2.87 -10.39
N PHE A 121 -3.53 -2.64 -11.46
CA PHE A 121 -3.24 -1.63 -12.45
C PHE A 121 -4.40 -0.64 -12.56
N LYS A 122 -4.07 0.61 -12.88
CA LYS A 122 -5.04 1.67 -13.17
C LYS A 122 -4.96 2.09 -14.63
N ILE A 123 -6.10 2.15 -15.29
CA ILE A 123 -6.27 2.64 -16.66
C ILE A 123 -6.70 4.11 -16.59
N TYR A 124 -5.97 4.96 -17.30
CA TYR A 124 -6.26 6.39 -17.38
C TYR A 124 -6.96 6.74 -18.69
N ALA A 125 -7.46 7.98 -18.79
CA ALA A 125 -8.14 8.48 -19.98
C ALA A 125 -7.22 8.50 -21.23
N ASP A 126 -5.92 8.64 -21.01
CA ASP A 126 -4.86 8.54 -22.02
C ASP A 126 -4.56 7.09 -22.44
N GLN A 127 -5.32 6.11 -21.94
CA GLN A 127 -5.07 4.66 -22.07
C GLN A 127 -3.73 4.18 -21.47
N VAL A 128 -3.03 5.05 -20.75
CA VAL A 128 -1.78 4.66 -20.09
C VAL A 128 -2.12 3.83 -18.86
N ILE A 129 -1.61 2.60 -18.86
CA ILE A 129 -1.75 1.67 -17.75
C ILE A 129 -0.60 1.91 -16.77
N ARG A 130 -0.95 2.16 -15.51
CA ARG A 130 0.03 2.39 -14.44
C ARG A 130 -0.17 1.38 -13.31
N ARG A 131 0.93 0.80 -12.83
CA ARG A 131 0.94 -0.18 -11.73
C ARG A 131 0.74 0.52 -10.40
N CYS A 132 -0.19 0.04 -9.59
CA CYS A 132 -0.38 0.50 -8.22
C CYS A 132 0.76 0.01 -7.32
N VAL A 133 1.31 0.92 -6.51
CA VAL A 133 2.39 0.63 -5.56
C VAL A 133 1.99 1.08 -4.15
N HIS A 134 2.57 0.43 -3.14
CA HIS A 134 2.39 0.75 -1.72
C HIS A 134 3.67 0.46 -0.93
N GLY A 135 3.78 1.04 0.26
CA GLY A 135 4.82 0.71 1.25
C GLY A 135 6.23 1.06 0.79
N GLN A 136 7.21 0.26 1.24
CA GLN A 136 8.63 0.51 0.99
C GLN A 136 8.97 0.66 -0.50
N LYS A 137 8.30 -0.12 -1.35
CA LYS A 137 8.50 -0.07 -2.80
C LYS A 137 8.19 1.31 -3.40
N ALA A 138 7.19 2.03 -2.86
CA ALA A 138 6.88 3.39 -3.32
C ALA A 138 8.02 4.37 -2.96
N ILE A 139 8.57 4.22 -1.75
CA ILE A 139 9.70 5.03 -1.26
C ILE A 139 10.94 4.78 -2.12
N ASP A 140 11.24 3.51 -2.41
CA ASP A 140 12.41 3.13 -3.22
C ASP A 140 12.31 3.68 -4.65
N ILE A 141 11.11 3.62 -5.25
CA ILE A 141 10.84 4.21 -6.58
C ILE A 141 11.00 5.73 -6.54
N LEU A 142 10.49 6.41 -5.51
CA LEU A 142 10.65 7.86 -5.37
C LEU A 142 12.12 8.26 -5.26
N LYS A 143 12.89 7.57 -4.41
CA LYS A 143 14.33 7.81 -4.24
C LYS A 143 15.09 7.62 -5.56
N ALA A 144 14.78 6.56 -6.29
CA ALA A 144 15.37 6.31 -7.61
C ALA A 144 15.01 7.40 -8.63
N CYS A 145 13.77 7.92 -8.60
CA CYS A 145 13.34 8.99 -9.49
C CYS A 145 14.01 10.34 -9.15
N HIS A 146 14.21 10.61 -7.85
CA HIS A 146 14.81 11.83 -7.33
C HIS A 146 16.32 11.90 -7.60
N ASN A 147 17.04 10.81 -7.32
CA ASN A 147 18.50 10.68 -7.46
C ASN A 147 18.93 10.36 -8.91
N GLY A 148 18.38 11.02 -9.92
CA GLY A 148 18.58 10.67 -11.34
C GLY A 148 20.03 10.42 -11.77
N PRO A 149 20.26 9.79 -12.94
CA PRO A 149 21.59 9.40 -13.41
C PRO A 149 22.53 10.60 -13.64
N THR A 150 21.98 11.78 -13.91
CA THR A 150 22.70 13.04 -13.87
C THR A 150 22.68 13.56 -12.43
N MET A 151 23.86 13.93 -11.92
CA MET A 151 24.21 14.42 -10.58
C MET A 151 23.44 15.69 -10.09
N GLY A 152 22.18 15.86 -10.49
CA GLY A 152 21.31 16.95 -10.07
C GLY A 152 20.09 16.40 -9.35
N HIS A 153 19.84 16.91 -8.15
CA HIS A 153 18.63 16.59 -7.41
C HIS A 153 17.42 17.23 -8.08
N HIS A 154 16.39 16.43 -8.35
CA HIS A 154 15.19 16.91 -9.01
C HIS A 154 14.16 17.45 -8.01
N GLY A 155 13.53 18.57 -8.36
CA GLY A 155 12.40 19.10 -7.61
C GLY A 155 11.22 18.11 -7.52
N PRO A 156 10.28 18.33 -6.58
CA PRO A 156 9.24 17.36 -6.23
C PRO A 156 8.28 17.09 -7.40
N ASN A 157 7.88 18.12 -8.13
CA ASN A 157 7.00 17.99 -9.30
C ASN A 157 7.63 17.16 -10.43
N TYR A 158 8.93 17.34 -10.68
CA TYR A 158 9.63 16.58 -11.71
C TYR A 158 9.83 15.12 -11.28
N THR A 159 10.12 14.90 -9.98
CA THR A 159 10.20 13.55 -9.40
C THR A 159 8.87 12.81 -9.54
N ALA A 160 7.75 13.44 -9.17
CA ALA A 160 6.42 12.88 -9.34
C ALA A 160 6.12 12.55 -10.81
N LYS A 161 6.47 13.44 -11.74
CA LYS A 161 6.32 13.20 -13.18
C LYS A 161 7.09 11.95 -13.64
N LYS A 162 8.34 11.78 -13.22
CA LYS A 162 9.15 10.58 -13.53
C LYS A 162 8.50 9.28 -13.05
N VAL A 163 7.84 9.30 -11.89
CA VAL A 163 7.09 8.14 -11.39
C VAL A 163 5.96 7.77 -12.36
N PHE A 164 5.19 8.76 -12.82
CA PHE A 164 4.13 8.54 -13.81
C PHE A 164 4.65 8.08 -15.16
N ASP A 165 5.75 8.65 -15.64
CA ASP A 165 6.42 8.27 -16.89
C ASP A 165 6.97 6.83 -16.80
N SER A 166 7.38 6.40 -15.60
CA SER A 166 7.79 5.03 -15.27
C SER A 166 6.62 4.07 -15.05
N ARG A 167 5.39 4.50 -15.36
CA ARG A 167 4.15 3.70 -15.26
C ARG A 167 3.82 3.21 -13.85
N PHE A 168 4.16 3.96 -12.81
CA PHE A 168 3.75 3.68 -11.44
C PHE A 168 2.67 4.65 -10.96
N TYR A 169 1.87 4.21 -9.98
CA TYR A 169 0.81 5.01 -9.38
C TYR A 169 0.58 4.70 -7.89
N TRP A 170 0.39 5.75 -7.11
CA TRP A 170 -0.32 5.72 -5.83
C TRP A 170 -0.91 7.11 -5.57
N HIS A 171 -1.86 7.20 -4.64
CA HIS A 171 -2.67 8.42 -4.49
C HIS A 171 -1.89 9.62 -3.93
N THR A 172 -0.76 9.39 -3.25
CA THR A 172 0.02 10.43 -2.53
C THR A 172 1.34 10.81 -3.21
N ILE A 173 1.56 10.45 -4.48
CA ILE A 173 2.84 10.65 -5.20
C ILE A 173 3.42 12.05 -5.00
N TYR A 174 2.59 13.09 -5.21
CA TYR A 174 3.06 14.48 -5.11
C TYR A 174 3.46 14.84 -3.69
N ARG A 175 2.62 14.51 -2.70
CA ARG A 175 2.91 14.74 -1.29
C ARG A 175 4.19 14.02 -0.86
N ASP A 176 4.31 12.73 -1.19
CA ASP A 176 5.48 11.94 -0.85
C ASP A 176 6.76 12.44 -1.53
N ALA A 177 6.66 12.96 -2.77
CA ALA A 177 7.78 13.60 -3.46
C ALA A 177 8.19 14.93 -2.80
N HIS A 178 7.24 15.74 -2.35
CA HIS A 178 7.51 16.95 -1.58
C HIS A 178 8.21 16.63 -0.26
N ASP A 179 7.71 15.64 0.49
CA ASP A 179 8.30 15.21 1.76
C ASP A 179 9.73 14.67 1.57
N LEU A 180 9.98 13.93 0.48
CA LEU A 180 11.31 13.43 0.13
C LEU A 180 12.30 14.59 -0.15
N VAL A 181 11.90 15.57 -0.96
CA VAL A 181 12.79 16.70 -1.30
C VAL A 181 13.05 17.56 -0.06
N LYS A 182 12.04 17.77 0.78
CA LYS A 182 12.18 18.51 2.04
C LYS A 182 13.13 17.82 3.03
N SER A 183 13.21 16.50 3.00
CA SER A 183 14.11 15.70 3.85
C SER A 183 15.47 15.40 3.21
N CYS A 184 15.75 15.91 1.99
CA CYS A 184 17.02 15.67 1.31
C CYS A 184 18.05 16.77 1.65
N ASP A 185 19.07 16.41 2.45
CA ASP A 185 20.13 17.34 2.87
C ASP A 185 20.83 18.01 1.67
N ALA A 186 21.12 17.24 0.61
CA ALA A 186 21.75 17.78 -0.58
C ALA A 186 20.89 18.82 -1.31
N CYS A 187 19.56 18.69 -1.28
CA CYS A 187 18.64 19.72 -1.77
C CYS A 187 18.60 20.94 -0.86
N GLN A 188 18.64 20.74 0.46
CA GLN A 188 18.60 21.84 1.43
C GLN A 188 19.88 22.69 1.38
N CYS A 189 21.03 22.08 1.08
CA CYS A 189 22.31 22.79 0.97
C CYS A 189 22.53 23.52 -0.38
N GLN A 190 21.68 23.26 -1.39
CA GLN A 190 21.77 23.89 -2.72
C GLN A 190 20.76 25.04 -2.90
N GLY A 191 19.89 25.28 -1.91
CA GLY A 191 18.85 26.31 -1.93
C GLY A 191 19.31 27.69 -1.44
#